data_AF-A0A1V3WAX4-F1
#
_entry.id   AF-A0A1V3WAX4-F1
#
_cell.length_a   1.000
_cell.length_b   1.000
_cell.length_c   1.000
_cell.angle_alpha   90.00
_cell.angle_beta   90.00
_cell.angle_gamma   90.00
#
_symmetry.space_group_name_H-M   'P 1'
#
loop_
_entity.id
_entity.type
_entity.pdbx_description
1 polymer ?
#
loop_
_entity_poly.entity_id
_entity_poly.type
_entity_poly.pdbx_seq_one_letter_code
_entity_poly.pdbx_strand_id
1 'polypeptide(L)' 'MARYGACLAAQKQGELLILVDESSSLQDTDGKAARVQAAKYLVQTLGRYADRIQAKLDVAIAGLPKAMSPNRIGRR' A
#
# COMPACT_ATOMS: atom_id res chain seq x y z
N MET A 1 2.78 -12.05 -6.03
CA MET A 1 1.30 -12.14 -6.15
C MET A 1 0.76 -13.56 -6.11
N ALA A 2 1.48 -14.57 -6.63
CA ALA A 2 0.95 -15.95 -6.74
C ALA A 2 0.39 -16.54 -5.43
N ARG A 3 1.04 -16.30 -4.28
CA ARG A 3 0.57 -16.84 -2.99
C ARG A 3 -0.73 -16.20 -2.50
N TYR A 4 -0.80 -14.88 -2.44
CA TYR A 4 -2.03 -14.19 -2.01
C TYR A 4 -3.20 -14.45 -2.96
N GLY A 5 -2.96 -14.43 -4.28
CA GLY A 5 -3.98 -14.75 -5.28
C GLY A 5 -4.53 -16.17 -5.12
N ALA A 6 -3.67 -17.17 -4.88
CA ALA A 6 -4.11 -18.54 -4.62
C ALA A 6 -4.96 -18.67 -3.34
N CYS A 7 -4.58 -17.98 -2.26
CA CYS A 7 -5.39 -17.94 -1.04
C CYS A 7 -6.76 -17.28 -1.28
N LEU A 8 -6.79 -16.15 -1.99
CA LEU A 8 -8.03 -15.46 -2.32
C LEU A 8 -8.93 -16.33 -3.22
N ALA A 9 -8.36 -17.09 -4.16
CA ALA A 9 -9.09 -18.02 -5.01
C ALA A 9 -9.74 -19.16 -4.22
N ALA A 10 -9.02 -19.70 -3.22
CA ALA A 10 -9.51 -20.79 -2.39
C ALA A 10 -10.58 -20.32 -1.38
N GLN A 11 -10.34 -19.18 -0.73
CA GLN A 11 -11.20 -18.69 0.35
C GLN A 11 -12.39 -17.85 -0.14
N LYS A 12 -12.33 -17.34 -1.37
CA LYS A 12 -13.32 -16.41 -1.96
C LYS A 12 -13.53 -15.10 -1.20
N GLN A 13 -12.73 -14.85 -0.18
CA GLN A 13 -12.73 -13.63 0.61
C GLN A 13 -11.31 -13.30 1.08
N GLY A 14 -11.00 -12.02 1.19
CA GLY A 14 -9.72 -11.56 1.72
C GLY A 14 -9.74 -10.08 2.09
N GLU A 15 -8.84 -9.73 3.00
CA GLU A 15 -8.58 -8.35 3.41
C GLU A 15 -7.14 -7.99 3.02
N LEU A 16 -6.93 -6.72 2.65
CA LEU A 16 -5.63 -6.19 2.31
C LEU A 16 -5.46 -4.79 2.89
N LEU A 17 -4.46 -4.62 3.75
CA LEU A 17 -3.99 -3.31 4.19
C LEU A 17 -2.76 -2.90 3.39
N ILE A 18 -2.83 -1.74 2.73
CA ILE A 18 -1.70 -1.12 2.03
C ILE A 18 -1.21 0.04 2.89
N LEU A 19 0.05 -0.05 3.30
CA LEU A 19 0.75 1.03 3.99
C LEU A 19 1.61 1.80 2.99
N VAL A 20 1.34 3.09 2.84
CA VAL A 20 2.06 3.98 1.92
C VAL A 20 3.03 4.82 2.75
N ASP A 21 4.31 4.82 2.38
CA ASP A 21 5.26 5.77 2.94
C ASP A 21 4.93 7.20 2.47
N GLU A 22 4.83 8.14 3.41
CA GLU A 22 4.61 9.57 3.16
C GLU A 22 5.80 10.42 3.63
N SER A 23 6.98 9.79 3.77
CA SER A 23 8.20 10.46 4.18
C SER A 23 8.63 11.58 3.21
N SER A 24 9.26 12.62 3.75
CA SER A 24 9.68 13.77 2.93
C SER A 24 10.80 13.45 1.94
N SER A 25 11.58 12.39 2.15
CA SER A 25 12.63 11.93 1.21
C SER A 25 12.06 11.43 -0.12
N LEU A 26 10.75 11.16 -0.19
CA LEU A 26 10.06 10.81 -1.43
C LEU A 26 10.05 11.97 -2.43
N GLN A 27 10.15 13.22 -1.95
CA GLN A 27 10.25 14.40 -2.83
C GLN A 27 11.51 14.34 -3.71
N ASP A 28 12.63 13.85 -3.16
CA ASP A 28 13.89 13.72 -3.88
C ASP A 28 14.01 12.40 -4.64
N THR A 29 13.51 11.31 -4.06
CA THR A 29 13.71 9.95 -4.59
C THR A 29 12.59 9.44 -5.49
N ASP A 30 11.43 10.12 -5.53
CA ASP A 30 10.28 9.75 -6.37
C ASP A 30 9.48 10.97 -6.84
N GLY A 31 10.18 11.94 -7.44
CA GLY A 31 9.55 13.14 -8.02
C GLY A 31 8.53 12.87 -9.14
N LYS A 32 8.46 11.64 -9.66
CA LYS A 32 7.46 11.20 -10.66
C LYS A 32 6.30 10.40 -10.05
N ALA A 33 6.27 10.23 -8.73
CA ALA A 33 5.27 9.44 -8.00
C ALA A 33 5.09 8.00 -8.54
N ALA A 34 6.18 7.38 -9.01
CA ALA A 34 6.20 6.02 -9.53
C ALA A 34 5.72 5.00 -8.48
N ARG A 35 6.00 5.22 -7.18
CA ARG A 35 5.52 4.33 -6.11
C ARG A 35 4.01 4.40 -5.94
N VAL A 36 3.43 5.60 -6.00
CA VAL A 36 1.97 5.81 -5.99
C VAL A 36 1.33 5.16 -7.21
N GLN A 37 1.94 5.31 -8.38
CA GLN A 37 1.43 4.70 -9.60
C GLN A 37 1.48 3.17 -9.55
N ALA A 38 2.56 2.59 -9.02
CA ALA A 38 2.67 1.15 -8.81
C ALA A 38 1.62 0.63 -7.82
N ALA A 39 1.35 1.35 -6.72
CA ALA A 39 0.32 0.99 -5.76
C ALA A 39 -1.09 0.98 -6.40
N LYS A 40 -1.41 2.02 -7.20
CA LYS A 40 -2.67 2.07 -7.97
C LYS A 40 -2.80 0.88 -8.93
N TYR A 41 -1.74 0.58 -9.68
CA TYR A 41 -1.73 -0.55 -10.61
C TYR A 41 -1.94 -1.88 -9.87
N LEU A 42 -1.31 -2.06 -8.71
CA LEU A 42 -1.48 -3.24 -7.88
C LEU A 42 -2.94 -3.43 -7.44
N VAL A 43 -3.56 -2.40 -6.85
CA VAL A 43 -4.96 -2.45 -6.39
C VAL A 43 -5.91 -2.77 -7.54
N GLN A 44 -5.72 -2.11 -8.70
CA GLN A 44 -6.54 -2.39 -9.89
C GLN A 44 -6.36 -3.82 -10.39
N THR A 45 -5.13 -4.34 -10.37
CA THR A 45 -4.84 -5.70 -10.80
C THR A 45 -5.49 -6.74 -9.87
N LEU A 46 -5.42 -6.51 -8.56
CA LEU A 46 -6.05 -7.37 -7.56
C LEU A 46 -7.59 -7.30 -7.64
N GLY A 47 -8.17 -6.12 -7.84
CA GLY A 47 -9.61 -5.96 -8.06
C GLY A 47 -10.10 -6.74 -9.27
N ARG A 48 -9.45 -6.55 -10.44
CA ARG A 48 -9.77 -7.32 -11.65
C ARG A 48 -9.62 -8.83 -11.46
N TYR A 49 -8.64 -9.26 -10.67
CA TYR A 49 -8.46 -10.67 -10.35
C TYR A 49 -9.61 -11.19 -9.49
N ALA A 50 -9.95 -10.48 -8.40
CA ALA A 50 -11.06 -10.82 -7.51
C ALA A 50 -12.39 -10.92 -8.27
N ASP A 51 -12.67 -9.97 -9.17
CA ASP A 51 -13.85 -9.99 -10.04
C ASP A 51 -13.90 -11.27 -10.90
N ARG A 52 -12.78 -11.64 -11.54
CA ARG A 52 -12.71 -12.84 -12.40
C ARG A 52 -12.99 -14.13 -11.64
N ILE A 53 -12.53 -14.23 -10.40
CA ILE A 53 -12.71 -15.44 -9.57
C ILE A 53 -13.96 -15.37 -8.69
N GLN A 54 -14.74 -14.29 -8.79
CA GLN A 54 -15.93 -14.03 -7.97
C GLN A 54 -15.61 -14.10 -6.47
N ALA A 55 -14.55 -13.39 -6.05
CA ALA A 55 -14.14 -13.28 -4.66
C ALA A 55 -14.37 -11.87 -4.13
N LYS A 56 -14.69 -11.74 -2.84
CA LYS A 56 -14.71 -10.45 -2.14
C LYS A 56 -13.29 -10.09 -1.71
N LEU A 57 -12.85 -8.87 -2.03
CA LEU A 57 -11.57 -8.33 -1.56
C LEU A 57 -11.80 -6.95 -0.97
N ASP A 58 -11.66 -6.84 0.35
CA ASP A 58 -11.74 -5.57 1.06
C ASP A 58 -10.33 -4.96 1.17
N VAL A 59 -10.17 -3.71 0.72
CA VAL A 59 -8.87 -3.03 0.68
C VAL A 59 -8.92 -1.77 1.52
N ALA A 60 -7.99 -1.65 2.47
CA ALA A 60 -7.75 -0.45 3.25
C ALA A 60 -6.38 0.15 2.88
N ILE A 61 -6.29 1.48 2.88
CA ILE A 61 -5.06 2.22 2.59
C ILE A 61 -4.79 3.17 3.76
N ALA A 62 -3.56 3.17 4.27
CA ALA A 62 -3.12 4.08 5.31
C ALA A 62 -1.71 4.64 5.01
N GLY A 63 -1.47 5.87 5.44
CA GLY A 63 -0.14 6.51 5.37
C GLY A 63 0.71 6.16 6.59
N LEU A 64 2.00 5.93 6.39
CA LEU A 64 2.98 5.88 7.47
C LEU A 64 3.43 7.32 7.80
N PRO A 65 3.18 7.80 9.04
CA PRO A 65 3.54 9.16 9.40
C PRO A 65 5.06 9.33 9.42
N LYS A 66 5.50 10.55 9.05
CA LYS A 66 6.90 10.97 9.15
C LYS A 66 7.40 10.74 10.58
N ALA A 67 8.53 10.04 10.73
CA ALA A 67 9.22 9.95 12.01
C ALA A 67 9.47 11.37 12.55
N MET A 68 8.92 11.68 13.72
CA MET A 68 9.18 12.92 14.44
C MET A 68 10.68 13.00 14.74
N SER A 69 11.40 13.94 14.15
CA SER A 69 12.73 14.28 14.63
C SER A 69 12.59 14.65 16.11
N PRO A 70 13.36 14.04 17.03
CA PRO A 70 13.29 14.43 18.43
C PRO A 70 13.63 15.92 18.50
N ASN A 71 12.68 16.71 19.00
CA ASN A 71 12.91 18.11 19.33
C ASN A 71 14.15 18.15 20.21
N ARG A 72 15.21 18.82 19.74
CA ARG A 72 16.42 19.03 20.53
C ARG A 72 16.07 20.09 21.57
N ILE A 73 15.39 19.67 22.64
CA ILE A 73 15.17 20.51 23.82
C ILE A 73 16.54 21.01 24.26
N GLY A 74 16.62 22.33 24.42
CA GLY A 74 17.82 23.14 24.40
C GLY A 74 19.04 22.54 25.11
N ARG A 75 20.17 22.59 24.42
CA ARG A 75 21.45 22.73 25.11
C ARG A 75 21.65 24.23 25.35
N ARG A 76 21.80 24.57 26.64
CA ARG A 76 22.24 25.88 27.13
C ARG A 76 23.52 26.32 26.45
#